data_AF-A0AAV6NFI1-F1
#
_entry.id   AF-A0AAV6NFI1-F1
#
_cell.length_a   1.000
_cell.length_b   1.000
_cell.length_c   1.000
_cell.angle_alpha   90.00
_cell.angle_beta   90.00
_cell.angle_gamma   90.00
#
_symmetry.space_group_name_H-M   'P 1'
#
loop_
_entity.id
_entity.type
_entity.pdbx_description
1 polymer ?
#
loop_
_entity_poly.entity_id
_entity_poly.type
_entity_poly.pdbx_seq_one_letter_code
_entity_poly.pdbx_strand_id
1 'polypeptide(L)'
;MSPEELIHHRMLKYRHIGGFQEGIPIDPKRKREMMPSQTNLPKPGDIDSELEDLKQKILKVKGPSDPITAQAIEKLKQDVDKEITNAFISMGLEQKLESLQLELSKASNGSSKQPLSRNQKEKVDKIMQEFKQKLSKPGSYLGLKQKLSKLDMVYKLIEQKKKSEELKTKINNKIPSETKAKLKQLKENWDNIISNGAPMDKDLVEELERVKEELVNVLKTANLNVVGVVKKTAATPPAEVREKVRCLREEINREIEKGIAMAGLGGKIEELQSKMAADGLNVKEVEKVEAEIKEKIVEALEASGLKEKVESLRMELAASMAATAEGMVGVDNGRI
;
A
#
# COMPACT_ATOMS: atom_id res chain seq x y z
N MET A 1 -29.30 32.50 -39.68
CA MET A 1 -29.99 31.22 -39.47
C MET A 1 -30.74 31.30 -38.16
N SER A 2 -32.06 31.26 -38.22
CA SER A 2 -32.90 31.22 -37.02
C SER A 2 -33.00 29.78 -36.48
N PRO A 3 -33.33 29.59 -35.18
CA PRO A 3 -33.55 28.27 -34.61
C PRO A 3 -34.61 27.45 -35.36
N GLU A 4 -35.65 28.11 -35.85
CA GLU A 4 -36.75 27.50 -36.61
C GLU A 4 -36.28 26.97 -37.97
N GLU A 5 -35.43 27.72 -38.66
CA GLU A 5 -34.79 27.27 -39.91
C GLU A 5 -33.94 26.02 -39.67
N LEU A 6 -33.23 25.96 -38.55
CA LEU A 6 -32.37 24.84 -38.20
C LEU A 6 -33.18 23.57 -37.91
N ILE A 7 -34.33 23.71 -37.23
CA ILE A 7 -35.27 22.62 -36.96
C ILE A 7 -35.90 22.12 -38.27
N HIS A 8 -36.32 23.02 -39.14
CA HIS A 8 -36.90 22.66 -40.43
C HIS A 8 -35.89 21.93 -41.33
N HIS A 9 -34.64 22.40 -41.35
CA HIS A 9 -33.56 21.75 -42.11
C HIS A 9 -33.23 20.36 -41.55
N ARG A 10 -33.30 20.20 -40.22
CA ARG A 10 -33.12 18.92 -39.53
C ARG A 10 -34.25 17.95 -39.89
N MET A 11 -35.51 18.38 -39.85
CA MET A 11 -36.67 17.58 -40.26
C MET A 11 -36.59 17.10 -41.72
N LEU A 12 -36.16 17.97 -42.65
CA LEU A 12 -36.04 17.61 -44.07
C LEU A 12 -34.93 16.58 -44.32
N LYS A 13 -33.80 16.65 -43.59
CA LYS A 13 -32.69 15.69 -43.70
C LYS A 13 -33.11 14.27 -43.34
N TYR A 14 -33.92 14.10 -42.30
CA TYR A 14 -34.33 12.78 -41.83
C TYR A 14 -35.53 12.21 -42.59
N ARG A 15 -36.33 13.04 -43.29
CA ARG A 15 -37.40 12.56 -44.19
C ARG A 15 -36.87 11.87 -45.45
N HIS A 16 -35.71 12.28 -45.95
CA HIS A 16 -35.14 11.70 -47.18
C HIS A 16 -34.44 10.35 -46.95
N ILE A 17 -34.17 10.01 -45.69
CA ILE A 17 -33.63 8.71 -45.28
C ILE A 17 -34.82 7.89 -44.75
N GLY A 18 -35.64 7.38 -45.67
CA GLY A 18 -36.83 6.60 -45.32
C GLY A 18 -36.49 5.47 -44.34
N GLY A 19 -37.07 5.54 -43.14
CA GLY A 19 -37.02 4.43 -42.18
C GLY A 19 -36.75 4.76 -40.72
N PHE A 20 -36.63 6.03 -40.30
CA PHE A 20 -36.46 6.35 -38.87
C PHE A 20 -37.77 6.82 -38.23
N GLN A 21 -38.26 6.04 -37.27
CA GLN A 21 -39.36 6.40 -36.38
C GLN A 21 -38.73 6.69 -35.01
N GLU A 22 -38.70 7.96 -34.60
CA GLU A 22 -38.06 8.35 -33.34
C GLU A 22 -38.79 7.70 -32.15
N GLY A 23 -38.03 7.03 -31.27
CA GLY A 23 -38.54 6.45 -30.01
C GLY A 23 -38.58 4.92 -29.94
N ILE A 24 -38.41 4.20 -31.06
CA ILE A 24 -38.35 2.74 -31.06
C ILE A 24 -36.94 2.30 -31.47
N PRO A 25 -36.19 1.58 -30.61
CA PRO A 25 -34.90 1.00 -31.00
C PRO A 25 -35.12 -0.02 -32.13
N ILE A 26 -34.73 0.35 -33.36
CA ILE A 26 -34.74 -0.57 -34.51
C ILE A 26 -33.36 -1.19 -34.61
N ASP A 27 -33.28 -2.50 -34.39
CA ASP A 27 -32.03 -3.24 -34.58
C ASP A 27 -31.64 -3.25 -36.07
N PRO A 28 -30.35 -3.03 -36.38
CA PRO A 28 -29.89 -2.99 -37.77
C PRO A 28 -30.09 -4.36 -38.45
N LYS A 29 -30.71 -4.35 -39.64
CA LYS A 29 -30.98 -5.54 -40.49
C LYS A 29 -29.75 -6.37 -40.86
N ARG A 30 -28.53 -5.84 -40.69
CA ARG A 30 -27.28 -6.52 -41.04
C ARG A 30 -26.31 -6.40 -39.87
N LYS A 31 -26.27 -7.42 -39.02
CA LYS A 31 -25.17 -7.58 -38.04
C LYS A 31 -23.91 -7.87 -38.83
N ARG A 32 -23.05 -6.86 -39.02
CA ARG A 32 -21.68 -7.13 -39.46
C ARG A 32 -20.99 -7.83 -38.30
N GLU A 33 -20.52 -9.04 -38.51
CA GLU A 33 -19.51 -9.64 -37.64
C GLU A 33 -18.27 -8.75 -37.72
N MET A 34 -18.16 -7.80 -36.80
CA MET A 34 -16.89 -7.11 -36.62
C MET A 34 -15.94 -8.14 -36.02
N MET A 35 -14.82 -8.39 -36.70
CA MET A 35 -13.70 -9.10 -36.09
C MET A 35 -13.43 -8.45 -34.73
N PRO A 36 -13.32 -9.22 -33.63
CA PRO A 36 -12.91 -8.66 -32.36
C PRO A 36 -11.58 -7.95 -32.58
N SER A 37 -11.52 -6.66 -32.21
CA SER A 37 -10.28 -5.91 -32.26
C SER A 37 -9.23 -6.69 -31.47
N GLN A 38 -8.20 -7.17 -32.16
CA GLN A 38 -7.01 -7.75 -31.53
C GLN A 38 -6.22 -6.64 -30.84
N THR A 39 -6.81 -6.09 -29.79
CA THR A 39 -6.11 -5.26 -28.84
C THR A 39 -5.65 -6.18 -27.73
N ASN A 40 -4.38 -6.61 -27.81
CA ASN A 40 -3.57 -6.88 -26.62
C ASN A 40 -3.35 -5.55 -25.88
N LEU A 41 -4.44 -4.85 -25.54
CA LEU A 41 -4.41 -3.76 -24.58
C LEU A 41 -4.33 -4.46 -23.22
N PRO A 42 -3.28 -4.24 -22.43
CA PRO A 42 -3.29 -4.66 -21.04
C PRO A 42 -4.53 -4.04 -20.39
N LYS A 43 -5.28 -4.84 -19.61
CA LYS A 43 -6.43 -4.30 -18.89
C LYS A 43 -5.92 -3.13 -18.01
N PRO A 44 -6.62 -1.99 -17.96
CA PRO A 44 -6.15 -0.84 -17.18
C PRO A 44 -5.87 -1.20 -15.71
N GLY A 45 -6.63 -2.15 -15.14
CA GLY A 45 -6.38 -2.64 -13.78
C GLY A 45 -5.07 -3.42 -13.58
N ASP A 46 -4.51 -4.05 -14.61
CA ASP A 46 -3.25 -4.82 -14.52
C ASP A 46 -2.06 -3.87 -14.38
N ILE A 47 -2.11 -2.79 -15.17
CA ILE A 47 -1.11 -1.74 -15.21
C ILE A 47 -1.03 -0.97 -13.88
N ASP A 48 -2.17 -0.60 -13.30
CA ASP A 48 -2.21 0.17 -12.07
C ASP A 48 -1.83 -0.68 -10.85
N SER A 49 -2.20 -1.97 -10.85
CA SER A 49 -1.83 -2.92 -9.80
C SER A 49 -0.32 -3.18 -9.78
N GLU A 50 0.30 -3.39 -10.95
CA GLU A 50 1.77 -3.52 -11.06
C GLU A 50 2.50 -2.28 -10.53
N LEU A 51 1.96 -1.08 -10.76
CA LEU A 51 2.54 0.17 -10.28
C LEU A 51 2.44 0.28 -8.76
N GLU A 52 1.28 -0.03 -8.18
CA GLU A 52 1.10 0.01 -6.73
C GLU A 52 1.97 -1.04 -6.04
N ASP A 53 2.11 -2.24 -6.62
CA ASP A 53 3.04 -3.27 -6.15
C ASP A 53 4.49 -2.78 -6.18
N LEU A 54 4.92 -2.13 -7.26
CA LEU A 54 6.28 -1.60 -7.38
C LEU A 54 6.52 -0.48 -6.34
N LYS A 55 5.54 0.39 -6.15
CA LYS A 55 5.56 1.47 -5.17
C LYS A 55 5.64 0.93 -3.74
N GLN A 56 4.82 -0.07 -3.41
CA GLN A 56 4.87 -0.75 -2.13
C GLN A 56 6.23 -1.41 -1.89
N LYS A 57 6.79 -2.09 -2.90
CA LYS A 57 8.13 -2.69 -2.81
C LYS A 57 9.22 -1.63 -2.57
N ILE A 58 9.24 -0.54 -3.34
CA ILE A 58 10.21 0.56 -3.17
C ILE A 58 10.10 1.20 -1.77
N LEU A 59 8.88 1.39 -1.26
CA LEU A 59 8.65 2.01 0.05
C LEU A 59 8.99 1.07 1.21
N LYS A 60 8.67 -0.22 1.11
CA LYS A 60 8.89 -1.22 2.17
C LYS A 60 10.35 -1.64 2.33
N VAL A 61 11.17 -1.55 1.29
CA VAL A 61 12.59 -1.93 1.38
C VAL A 61 13.32 -1.03 2.38
N LYS A 62 13.99 -1.66 3.34
CA LYS A 62 14.81 -1.03 4.38
C LYS A 62 16.28 -1.17 4.00
N GLY A 63 16.74 -0.34 3.07
CA GLY A 63 18.10 -0.39 2.55
C GLY A 63 18.18 -0.08 1.05
N PRO A 64 19.37 -0.16 0.43
CA PRO A 64 19.50 -0.03 -1.01
C PRO A 64 18.75 -1.19 -1.69
N SER A 65 18.00 -0.83 -2.74
CA SER A 65 17.04 -1.65 -3.50
C SER A 65 17.22 -3.17 -3.44
N ASP A 66 16.13 -3.87 -3.13
CA ASP A 66 16.02 -5.34 -3.30
C ASP A 66 16.33 -5.73 -4.76
N PRO A 67 17.13 -6.77 -5.02
CA PRO A 67 17.38 -7.29 -6.38
C PRO A 67 16.10 -7.54 -7.18
N ILE A 68 15.01 -7.92 -6.51
CA ILE A 68 13.70 -8.15 -7.14
C ILE A 68 13.11 -6.83 -7.69
N THR A 69 13.31 -5.72 -6.98
CA THR A 69 12.83 -4.40 -7.41
C THR A 69 13.65 -3.87 -8.58
N ALA A 70 14.97 -4.08 -8.55
CA ALA A 70 15.85 -3.69 -9.65
C ALA A 70 15.50 -4.43 -10.95
N GLN A 71 15.24 -5.74 -10.86
CA GLN A 71 14.81 -6.55 -12.00
C GLN A 71 13.46 -6.09 -12.57
N ALA A 72 12.51 -5.72 -11.71
CA ALA A 72 11.21 -5.23 -12.17
C ALA A 72 11.33 -3.86 -12.88
N ILE A 73 12.20 -2.97 -12.39
CA ILE A 73 12.52 -1.69 -13.05
C ILE A 73 13.18 -1.94 -14.41
N GLU A 74 14.09 -2.92 -14.50
CA GLU A 74 14.73 -3.27 -15.76
C GLU A 74 13.74 -3.82 -16.78
N LYS A 75 12.79 -4.67 -16.37
CA LYS A 75 11.68 -5.11 -17.22
C LYS A 75 10.85 -3.91 -17.72
N LEU A 76 10.51 -2.98 -16.83
CA LEU A 76 9.77 -1.77 -17.22
C LEU A 76 10.54 -0.94 -18.26
N LYS A 77 11.87 -0.81 -18.15
CA LYS A 77 12.69 -0.16 -19.18
C LYS A 77 12.61 -0.88 -20.52
N GLN A 78 12.79 -2.20 -20.52
CA GLN A 78 12.70 -2.99 -21.74
C GLN A 78 11.33 -2.86 -22.40
N ASP A 79 10.25 -2.81 -21.62
CA ASP A 79 8.90 -2.65 -22.15
C ASP A 79 8.60 -1.25 -22.65
N VAL A 80 9.25 -0.22 -22.08
CA VAL A 80 9.28 1.14 -22.64
C VAL A 80 10.03 1.14 -23.96
N ASP A 81 11.22 0.53 -24.05
CA ASP A 81 12.03 0.50 -25.27
C ASP A 81 11.32 -0.21 -26.43
N LYS A 82 10.66 -1.35 -26.15
CA LYS A 82 9.80 -2.04 -27.12
C LYS A 82 8.66 -1.15 -27.61
N GLU A 83 8.00 -0.43 -26.69
CA GLU A 83 6.88 0.45 -27.02
C GLU A 83 7.34 1.69 -27.81
N ILE A 84 8.52 2.24 -27.49
CA ILE A 84 9.17 3.29 -28.28
C ILE A 84 9.41 2.80 -29.70
N THR A 85 9.97 1.59 -29.86
CA THR A 85 10.23 0.99 -31.18
C THR A 85 8.92 0.84 -31.98
N ASN A 86 7.88 0.27 -31.36
CA ASN A 86 6.56 0.13 -31.98
C ASN A 86 5.96 1.50 -32.36
N ALA A 87 6.14 2.52 -31.51
CA ALA A 87 5.71 3.87 -31.80
C ALA A 87 6.48 4.48 -32.98
N PHE A 88 7.81 4.29 -33.06
CA PHE A 88 8.63 4.74 -34.17
C PHE A 88 8.19 4.14 -35.52
N ILE A 89 7.94 2.83 -35.55
CA ILE A 89 7.41 2.12 -36.72
C ILE A 89 6.04 2.67 -37.10
N SER A 90 5.12 2.74 -36.14
CA SER A 90 3.75 3.21 -36.34
C SER A 90 3.66 4.68 -36.76
N MET A 91 4.66 5.49 -36.39
CA MET A 91 4.79 6.89 -36.83
C MET A 91 5.37 7.01 -38.24
N GLY A 92 5.87 5.93 -38.85
CA GLY A 92 6.58 5.96 -40.13
C GLY A 92 7.94 6.66 -40.04
N LEU A 93 8.59 6.62 -38.87
CA LEU A 93 9.92 7.22 -38.65
C LEU A 93 11.06 6.22 -38.86
N GLU A 94 10.76 4.93 -38.96
CA GLU A 94 11.73 3.83 -39.15
C GLU A 94 12.63 4.06 -40.36
N GLN A 95 12.06 4.25 -41.56
CA GLN A 95 12.84 4.47 -42.78
C GLN A 95 13.74 5.71 -42.70
N LYS A 96 13.27 6.78 -42.04
CA LYS A 96 14.07 7.99 -41.83
C LYS A 96 15.26 7.70 -40.91
N LEU A 97 15.06 6.91 -39.87
CA LEU A 97 16.11 6.49 -38.94
C LEU A 97 17.13 5.57 -39.63
N GLU A 98 16.67 4.59 -40.42
CA GLU A 98 17.53 3.69 -41.20
C GLU A 98 18.40 4.45 -42.21
N SER A 99 17.81 5.42 -42.92
CA SER A 99 18.57 6.26 -43.87
C SER A 99 19.68 7.05 -43.17
N LEU A 100 19.41 7.59 -41.98
CA LEU A 100 20.39 8.29 -41.16
C LEU A 100 21.47 7.33 -40.65
N GLN A 101 21.10 6.13 -40.21
CA GLN A 101 22.04 5.10 -39.76
C GLN A 101 22.99 4.69 -40.90
N LEU A 102 22.47 4.54 -42.11
CA LEU A 102 23.26 4.19 -43.29
C LEU A 102 24.21 5.33 -43.72
N GLU A 103 23.78 6.59 -43.59
CA GLU A 103 24.66 7.76 -43.76
C GLU A 103 25.76 7.82 -42.69
N LEU A 104 25.45 7.47 -41.43
CA LEU A 104 26.42 7.38 -40.35
C LEU A 104 27.45 6.27 -40.58
N SER A 105 27.01 5.10 -41.03
CA SER A 105 27.91 3.98 -41.37
C SER A 105 28.85 4.33 -42.53
N LYS A 106 28.36 5.05 -43.55
CA LYS A 106 29.20 5.52 -44.67
C LYS A 106 30.20 6.59 -44.25
N ALA A 107 29.84 7.46 -43.32
CA ALA A 107 30.71 8.50 -42.77
C ALA A 107 31.76 7.93 -41.79
N SER A 108 31.48 6.80 -41.13
CA SER A 108 32.32 6.18 -40.11
C SER A 108 33.53 5.39 -40.64
N ASN A 109 33.77 5.39 -41.96
CA ASN A 109 34.96 4.75 -42.56
C ASN A 109 36.29 5.42 -42.16
N GLY A 110 36.27 6.52 -41.38
CA GLY A 110 37.44 7.14 -40.77
C GLY A 110 37.17 7.59 -39.32
N SER A 111 37.53 6.74 -38.36
CA SER A 111 37.48 6.99 -36.90
C SER A 111 36.08 7.19 -36.28
N SER A 112 35.74 6.31 -35.34
CA SER A 112 34.49 6.27 -34.58
C SER A 112 34.27 7.43 -33.59
N LYS A 113 35.10 8.48 -33.64
CA LYS A 113 35.08 9.63 -32.72
C LYS A 113 34.73 10.95 -33.39
N GLN A 114 34.45 10.96 -34.69
CA GLN A 114 34.13 12.19 -35.39
C GLN A 114 32.75 12.71 -34.95
N PRO A 115 32.63 13.96 -34.48
CA PRO A 115 31.35 14.54 -34.11
C PRO A 115 30.40 14.60 -35.32
N LEU A 116 29.11 14.43 -35.06
CA LEU A 116 28.06 14.47 -36.09
C LEU A 116 28.22 15.73 -36.95
N SER A 117 28.20 15.56 -38.27
CA SER A 117 28.14 16.70 -39.19
C SER A 117 26.86 17.52 -38.94
N ARG A 118 26.91 18.82 -39.23
CA ARG A 118 25.76 19.73 -39.05
C ARG A 118 24.48 19.18 -39.70
N ASN A 119 24.59 18.62 -40.91
CA ASN A 119 23.47 18.05 -41.65
C ASN A 119 22.90 16.79 -40.96
N GLN A 120 23.75 15.93 -40.40
CA GLN A 120 23.30 14.77 -39.62
C GLN A 120 22.58 15.20 -38.34
N LYS A 121 23.10 16.23 -37.65
CA LYS A 121 22.48 16.80 -36.45
C LYS A 121 21.09 17.37 -36.75
N GLU A 122 20.96 18.16 -37.82
CA GLU A 122 19.66 18.70 -38.25
C GLU A 122 18.64 17.59 -38.60
N LYS A 123 19.08 16.49 -39.22
CA LYS A 123 18.21 15.32 -39.48
C LYS A 123 17.76 14.63 -38.19
N VAL A 124 18.66 14.44 -37.21
CA VAL A 124 18.34 13.89 -35.88
C VAL A 124 17.31 14.77 -35.18
N ASP A 125 17.57 16.08 -35.14
CA ASP A 125 16.68 17.04 -34.48
C ASP A 125 15.30 17.05 -35.14
N LYS A 126 15.22 16.97 -36.48
CA LYS A 126 13.95 16.88 -37.21
C LYS A 126 13.18 15.60 -36.89
N ILE A 127 13.83 14.43 -36.87
CA ILE A 127 13.19 13.16 -36.50
C ILE A 127 12.65 13.24 -35.06
N MET A 128 13.45 13.79 -34.13
CA MET A 128 13.06 13.95 -32.73
C MET A 128 11.88 14.91 -32.55
N GLN A 129 11.86 16.02 -33.29
CA GLN A 129 10.72 16.96 -33.29
C GLN A 129 9.45 16.31 -33.83
N GLU A 130 9.54 15.59 -34.95
CA GLU A 130 8.39 14.86 -35.51
C GLU A 130 7.85 13.81 -34.53
N PHE A 131 8.75 13.06 -33.86
CA PHE A 131 8.38 12.09 -32.83
C PHE A 131 7.63 12.76 -31.67
N LYS A 132 8.19 13.84 -31.10
CA LYS A 132 7.55 14.61 -30.03
C LYS A 132 6.20 15.19 -30.45
N GLN A 133 6.09 15.72 -31.66
CA GLN A 133 4.85 16.28 -32.18
C GLN A 133 3.76 15.20 -32.32
N LYS A 134 4.10 14.01 -32.83
CA LYS A 134 3.17 12.88 -32.96
C LYS A 134 2.77 12.30 -31.60
N LEU A 135 3.70 12.25 -30.64
CA LEU A 135 3.40 11.89 -29.26
C LEU A 135 2.52 12.93 -28.55
N SER A 136 2.68 14.22 -28.85
CA SER A 136 1.89 15.27 -28.17
C SER A 136 0.41 15.24 -28.53
N LYS A 137 0.01 14.55 -29.60
CA LYS A 137 -1.39 14.42 -29.99
C LYS A 137 -2.21 13.71 -28.89
N PRO A 138 -3.37 14.25 -28.47
CA PRO A 138 -4.25 13.57 -27.52
C PRO A 138 -4.66 12.18 -28.01
N GLY A 139 -4.70 11.19 -27.12
CA GLY A 139 -5.12 9.82 -27.45
C GLY A 139 -4.14 8.99 -28.30
N SER A 140 -3.06 9.57 -28.84
CA SER A 140 -2.04 8.81 -29.58
C SER A 140 -1.10 8.07 -28.63
N TYR A 141 -0.65 6.87 -29.03
CA TYR A 141 0.40 6.09 -28.36
C TYR A 141 0.20 5.98 -26.84
N LEU A 142 -1.05 5.70 -26.43
CA LEU A 142 -1.44 5.68 -25.01
C LEU A 142 -0.59 4.71 -24.19
N GLY A 143 -0.29 3.52 -24.73
CA GLY A 143 0.58 2.54 -24.08
C GLY A 143 1.98 3.07 -23.76
N LEU A 144 2.61 3.76 -24.72
CA LEU A 144 3.92 4.40 -24.50
C LEU A 144 3.86 5.49 -23.44
N LYS A 145 2.85 6.36 -23.51
CA LYS A 145 2.65 7.44 -22.53
C LYS A 145 2.46 6.90 -21.12
N GLN A 146 1.64 5.86 -20.97
CA GLN A 146 1.40 5.20 -19.68
C GLN A 146 2.70 4.62 -19.13
N LYS A 147 3.43 3.82 -19.91
CA LYS A 147 4.70 3.21 -19.47
C LYS A 147 5.77 4.25 -19.13
N LEU A 148 5.89 5.33 -19.90
CA LEU A 148 6.79 6.45 -19.60
C LEU A 148 6.41 7.16 -18.29
N SER A 149 5.13 7.42 -18.08
CA SER A 149 4.63 8.03 -16.84
C SER A 149 4.93 7.15 -15.63
N LYS A 150 4.76 5.82 -15.75
CA LYS A 150 5.14 4.89 -14.69
C LYS A 150 6.63 4.97 -14.39
N LEU A 151 7.47 4.91 -15.43
CA LEU A 151 8.92 4.94 -15.27
C LEU A 151 9.39 6.22 -14.57
N ASP A 152 8.84 7.37 -14.96
CA ASP A 152 9.11 8.66 -14.31
C ASP A 152 8.70 8.67 -12.82
N MET A 153 7.50 8.15 -12.51
CA MET A 153 7.04 8.04 -11.12
C MET A 153 7.96 7.13 -10.28
N VAL A 154 8.40 6.00 -10.84
CA VAL A 154 9.33 5.07 -10.20
C VAL A 154 10.68 5.75 -9.90
N TYR A 155 11.23 6.50 -10.85
CA TYR A 155 12.47 7.25 -10.64
C TYR A 155 12.33 8.30 -9.54
N LYS A 156 11.22 9.05 -9.52
CA LYS A 156 10.93 10.02 -8.45
C LYS A 156 10.85 9.36 -7.08
N LEU A 157 10.22 8.19 -6.98
CA LEU A 157 10.13 7.42 -5.73
C LEU A 157 11.51 6.96 -5.25
N ILE A 158 12.37 6.47 -6.15
CA ILE A 158 13.74 6.06 -5.82
C ILE A 158 14.54 7.26 -5.30
N GLU A 159 14.43 8.42 -5.96
CA GLU A 159 15.10 9.64 -5.54
C GLU A 159 14.62 10.11 -4.16
N GLN A 160 13.31 10.10 -3.91
CA GLN A 160 12.72 10.42 -2.62
C GLN A 160 13.18 9.45 -1.52
N LYS A 161 13.25 8.15 -1.81
CA LYS A 161 13.74 7.14 -0.87
C LYS A 161 15.20 7.39 -0.52
N LYS A 162 16.04 7.71 -1.51
CA LYS A 162 17.45 8.09 -1.28
C LYS A 162 17.55 9.33 -0.38
N LYS A 163 16.83 10.40 -0.69
CA LYS A 163 16.77 11.62 0.14
C LYS A 163 16.28 11.32 1.56
N SER A 164 15.30 10.43 1.71
CA SER A 164 14.79 10.01 3.02
C SER A 164 15.83 9.26 3.84
N GLU A 165 16.61 8.35 3.25
CA GLU A 165 17.68 7.65 3.98
C GLU A 165 18.85 8.59 4.32
N GLU A 166 19.19 9.53 3.44
CA GLU A 166 20.15 10.60 3.74
C GLU A 166 19.67 11.50 4.90
N LEU A 167 18.38 11.86 4.92
CA LEU A 167 17.81 12.62 6.04
C LEU A 167 17.82 11.82 7.33
N LYS A 168 17.46 10.54 7.28
CA LYS A 168 17.47 9.64 8.44
C LYS A 168 18.86 9.48 9.05
N THR A 169 19.89 9.33 8.22
CA THR A 169 21.29 9.26 8.69
C THR A 169 21.76 10.61 9.25
N LYS A 170 21.46 11.73 8.58
CA LYS A 170 21.76 13.09 9.09
C LYS A 170 21.10 13.35 10.43
N ILE A 171 19.82 13.01 10.60
CA ILE A 171 19.09 13.16 11.86
C ILE A 171 19.70 12.27 12.94
N ASN A 172 19.93 10.99 12.64
CA ASN A 172 20.50 10.06 13.60
C ASN A 172 21.89 10.54 14.07
N ASN A 173 22.71 11.13 13.21
CA ASN A 173 24.03 11.66 13.59
C ASN A 173 23.95 12.94 14.43
N LYS A 174 22.89 13.73 14.29
CA LYS A 174 22.68 14.97 15.07
C LYS A 174 22.15 14.72 16.49
N ILE A 175 21.55 13.55 16.74
CA ILE A 175 21.09 13.20 18.09
C ILE A 175 22.30 12.74 18.94
N PRO A 176 22.58 13.41 20.08
CA PRO A 176 23.65 13.04 21.00
C PRO A 176 23.55 11.57 21.46
N SER A 177 24.70 10.95 21.71
CA SER A 177 24.78 9.57 22.23
C SER A 177 24.09 9.42 23.59
N GLU A 178 24.13 10.46 24.43
CA GLU A 178 23.46 10.49 25.73
C GLU A 178 21.94 10.39 25.60
N THR A 179 21.32 11.24 24.77
CA THR A 179 19.88 11.21 24.51
C THR A 179 19.44 9.87 23.90
N LYS A 180 20.28 9.26 23.04
CA LYS A 180 20.02 7.91 22.51
C LYS A 180 20.06 6.82 23.58
N ALA A 181 21.00 6.91 24.52
CA ALA A 181 21.12 5.96 25.62
C ALA A 181 19.89 6.03 26.54
N LYS A 182 19.47 7.25 26.93
CA LYS A 182 18.24 7.49 27.71
C LYS A 182 17.02 6.90 26.99
N LEU A 183 16.86 7.15 25.69
CA LEU A 183 15.75 6.59 24.90
C LEU A 183 15.77 5.04 24.87
N LYS A 184 16.95 4.42 24.80
CA LYS A 184 17.10 2.96 24.79
C LYS A 184 16.71 2.34 26.13
N GLN A 185 17.18 2.92 27.23
CA GLN A 185 16.82 2.50 28.59
C GLN A 185 15.31 2.61 28.80
N LEU A 186 14.72 3.73 28.39
CA LEU A 186 13.30 3.96 28.55
C LEU A 186 12.46 2.96 27.74
N LYS A 187 12.92 2.60 26.54
CA LYS A 187 12.32 1.53 25.73
C LYS A 187 12.41 0.16 26.41
N GLU A 188 13.58 -0.21 26.93
CA GLU A 188 13.77 -1.49 27.63
C GLU A 188 12.88 -1.59 28.88
N ASN A 189 12.75 -0.50 29.64
CA ASN A 189 11.85 -0.41 30.79
C ASN A 189 10.38 -0.57 30.36
N TRP A 190 9.96 0.10 29.27
CA TRP A 190 8.61 -0.06 28.70
C TRP A 190 8.33 -1.50 28.23
N ASP A 191 9.24 -2.11 27.49
CA ASP A 191 9.09 -3.48 26.99
C ASP A 191 9.01 -4.49 28.16
N ASN A 192 9.76 -4.24 29.24
CA ASN A 192 9.71 -5.01 30.48
C ASN A 192 8.34 -4.89 31.19
N ILE A 193 7.80 -3.67 31.34
CA ILE A 193 6.49 -3.42 31.94
C ILE A 193 5.39 -4.15 31.17
N ILE A 194 5.41 -4.08 29.84
CA ILE A 194 4.46 -4.77 28.97
C ILE A 194 4.57 -6.29 29.14
N SER A 195 5.79 -6.82 29.23
CA SER A 195 6.04 -8.27 29.33
C SER A 195 5.64 -8.83 30.71
N ASN A 196 5.87 -8.06 31.77
CA ASN A 196 5.64 -8.47 33.15
C ASN A 196 4.26 -8.05 33.68
N GLY A 197 3.49 -7.26 32.93
CA GLY A 197 2.16 -6.77 33.34
C GLY A 197 2.22 -5.82 34.55
N ALA A 198 3.37 -5.18 34.79
CA ALA A 198 3.55 -4.27 35.92
C ALA A 198 2.74 -2.97 35.69
N PRO A 199 2.27 -2.31 36.76
CA PRO A 199 1.66 -0.99 36.64
C PRO A 199 2.72 0.04 36.20
N MET A 200 2.30 0.95 35.32
CA MET A 200 3.15 2.05 34.86
C MET A 200 3.45 3.00 36.02
N ASP A 201 4.72 3.12 36.39
CA ASP A 201 5.15 4.05 37.43
C ASP A 201 5.05 5.51 36.94
N LYS A 202 4.69 6.42 37.84
CA LYS A 202 4.57 7.85 37.57
C LYS A 202 5.93 8.45 37.20
N ASP A 203 7.00 7.97 37.83
CA ASP A 203 8.36 8.45 37.59
C ASP A 203 8.82 8.14 36.15
N LEU A 204 8.45 6.97 35.61
CA LEU A 204 8.74 6.60 34.22
C LEU A 204 8.00 7.46 33.20
N VAL A 205 6.78 7.89 33.53
CA VAL A 205 6.00 8.80 32.67
C VAL A 205 6.63 10.20 32.68
N GLU A 206 7.11 10.66 33.83
CA GLU A 206 7.81 11.95 33.95
C GLU A 206 9.19 11.92 33.24
N GLU A 207 9.94 10.83 33.34
CA GLU A 207 11.18 10.62 32.57
C GLU A 207 10.93 10.61 31.06
N LEU A 208 9.85 9.96 30.61
CA LEU A 208 9.45 9.93 29.20
C LEU A 208 9.21 11.35 28.66
N GLU A 209 8.48 12.17 29.41
CA GLU A 209 8.17 13.54 28.99
C GLU A 209 9.43 14.41 28.98
N ARG A 210 10.34 14.25 29.95
CA ARG A 210 11.65 14.91 29.96
C ARG A 210 12.52 14.55 28.76
N VAL A 211 12.65 13.26 28.46
CA VAL A 211 13.45 12.79 27.30
C VAL A 211 12.84 13.27 25.98
N LYS A 212 11.51 13.36 25.90
CA LYS A 212 10.81 13.91 24.75
C LYS A 212 11.10 15.40 24.56
N GLU A 213 11.07 16.21 25.61
CA GLU A 213 11.45 17.63 25.55
C GLU A 213 12.92 17.81 25.15
N GLU A 214 13.83 17.01 25.73
CA GLU A 214 15.25 16.99 25.38
C GLU A 214 15.44 16.72 23.88
N LEU A 215 14.76 15.69 23.34
CA LEU A 215 14.81 15.34 21.93
C LEU A 215 14.25 16.45 21.03
N VAL A 216 13.13 17.09 21.41
CA VAL A 216 12.57 18.23 20.66
C VAL A 216 13.57 19.38 20.60
N ASN A 217 14.27 19.67 21.70
CA ASN A 217 15.28 20.72 21.75
C ASN A 217 16.51 20.39 20.91
N VAL A 218 16.99 19.14 20.95
CA VAL A 218 18.05 18.65 20.06
C VAL A 218 17.67 18.80 18.59
N LEU A 219 16.42 18.50 18.22
CA LEU A 219 15.94 18.68 16.85
C LEU A 219 15.84 20.17 16.45
N LYS A 220 15.37 21.04 17.36
CA LYS A 220 15.32 22.49 17.13
C LYS A 220 16.70 23.09 16.91
N THR A 221 17.69 22.74 17.74
CA THR A 221 19.09 23.20 17.58
C THR A 221 19.70 22.71 16.27
N ALA A 222 19.22 21.60 15.74
CA ALA A 222 19.57 21.07 14.43
C ALA A 222 18.88 21.78 13.24
N ASN A 223 18.13 22.87 13.47
CA ASN A 223 17.25 23.56 12.52
C ASN A 223 16.13 22.66 11.95
N LEU A 224 15.67 21.67 12.72
CA LEU A 224 14.56 20.81 12.37
C LEU A 224 13.35 21.22 13.21
N ASN A 225 12.25 21.56 12.55
CA ASN A 225 10.99 21.82 13.24
C ASN A 225 10.16 20.54 13.34
N VAL A 226 9.67 20.23 14.54
CA VAL A 226 8.76 19.10 14.75
C VAL A 226 7.36 19.58 14.42
N VAL A 227 6.89 19.29 13.20
CA VAL A 227 5.57 19.74 12.69
C VAL A 227 4.40 18.98 13.33
N GLY A 228 4.68 17.89 14.05
CA GLY A 228 3.72 17.18 14.87
C GLY A 228 4.31 15.88 15.41
N VAL A 229 3.92 15.51 16.64
CA VAL A 229 4.13 14.15 17.14
C VAL A 229 2.85 13.40 16.80
N VAL A 230 2.89 12.56 15.75
CA VAL A 230 1.81 11.61 15.51
C VAL A 230 1.84 10.65 16.67
N LYS A 231 0.98 10.86 17.68
CA LYS A 231 0.68 9.81 18.64
C LYS A 231 0.15 8.65 17.81
N LYS A 232 0.92 7.56 17.72
CA LYS A 232 0.33 6.24 17.49
C LYS A 232 -0.55 5.93 18.69
N THR A 233 -1.67 6.65 18.83
CA THR A 233 -2.82 6.05 19.50
C THR A 233 -3.14 4.87 18.61
N ALA A 234 -2.91 3.65 19.09
CA ALA A 234 -3.52 2.48 18.48
C ALA A 234 -4.97 2.87 18.19
N ALA A 235 -5.34 2.93 16.91
CA ALA A 235 -6.66 3.38 16.50
C ALA A 235 -7.64 2.61 17.37
N THR A 236 -8.44 3.33 18.16
CA THR A 236 -9.35 2.66 19.09
C THR A 236 -10.22 1.76 18.23
N PRO A 237 -10.25 0.43 18.47
CA PRO A 237 -10.97 -0.50 17.61
C PRO A 237 -12.40 -0.01 17.42
N PRO A 238 -13.03 -0.19 16.25
CA PRO A 238 -14.40 0.26 16.02
C PRO A 238 -15.32 -0.14 17.18
N ALA A 239 -16.28 0.72 17.52
CA ALA A 239 -17.18 0.48 18.66
C ALA A 239 -17.85 -0.89 18.60
N GLU A 240 -18.15 -1.37 17.39
CA GLU A 240 -18.68 -2.70 17.10
C GLU A 240 -17.73 -3.84 17.53
N VAL A 241 -16.44 -3.74 17.21
CA VAL A 241 -15.43 -4.74 17.62
C VAL A 241 -15.28 -4.76 19.14
N ARG A 242 -15.32 -3.58 19.79
CA ARG A 242 -15.28 -3.49 21.26
C ARG A 242 -16.48 -4.15 21.92
N GLU A 243 -17.65 -3.95 21.35
CA GLU A 243 -18.89 -4.55 21.84
C GLU A 243 -18.88 -6.07 21.67
N LYS A 244 -18.44 -6.59 20.52
CA LYS A 244 -18.28 -8.04 20.32
C LYS A 244 -17.26 -8.66 21.28
N VAL A 245 -16.16 -7.97 21.60
CA VAL A 245 -15.20 -8.43 22.61
C VAL A 245 -15.82 -8.49 24.01
N ARG A 246 -16.68 -7.53 24.37
CA ARG A 246 -17.44 -7.53 25.63
C ARG A 246 -18.41 -8.73 25.68
N CYS A 247 -19.20 -8.91 24.63
CA CYS A 247 -20.13 -10.03 24.53
C CYS A 247 -19.41 -11.39 24.60
N LEU A 248 -18.26 -11.53 23.93
CA LEU A 248 -17.48 -12.76 23.97
C LEU A 248 -16.91 -13.03 25.37
N ARG A 249 -16.50 -11.98 26.11
CA ARG A 249 -16.07 -12.13 27.51
C ARG A 249 -17.20 -12.67 28.40
N GLU A 250 -18.41 -12.16 28.23
CA GLU A 250 -19.58 -12.66 28.96
C GLU A 250 -19.96 -14.09 28.54
N GLU A 251 -19.74 -14.45 27.28
CA GLU A 251 -19.95 -15.81 26.78
C GLU A 251 -18.91 -16.80 27.33
N ILE A 252 -17.63 -16.41 27.37
CA ILE A 252 -16.55 -17.21 27.99
C ILE A 252 -16.88 -17.48 29.46
N ASN A 253 -17.26 -16.45 30.21
CA ASN A 253 -17.61 -16.62 31.63
C ASN A 253 -18.80 -17.57 31.82
N ARG A 254 -19.85 -17.43 31.00
CA ARG A 254 -21.00 -18.34 31.03
C ARG A 254 -20.62 -19.78 30.70
N GLU A 255 -19.74 -20.00 29.73
CA GLU A 255 -19.33 -21.35 29.36
C GLU A 255 -18.39 -21.97 30.39
N ILE A 256 -17.58 -21.17 31.10
CA ILE A 256 -16.82 -21.63 32.27
C ILE A 256 -17.77 -22.10 33.37
N GLU A 257 -18.77 -21.28 33.73
CA GLU A 257 -19.77 -21.64 34.75
C GLU A 257 -20.54 -22.91 34.38
N LYS A 258 -20.94 -23.01 33.12
CA LYS A 258 -21.61 -24.18 32.58
C LYS A 258 -20.70 -25.41 32.55
N GLY A 259 -19.41 -25.24 32.21
CA GLY A 259 -18.40 -26.30 32.27
C GLY A 259 -18.18 -26.80 33.70
N ILE A 260 -18.12 -25.89 34.67
CA ILE A 260 -18.05 -26.22 36.10
C ILE A 260 -19.28 -27.03 36.55
N ALA A 261 -20.48 -26.62 36.12
CA ALA A 261 -21.72 -27.32 36.45
C ALA A 261 -21.82 -28.70 35.78
N MET A 262 -21.52 -28.80 34.48
CA MET A 262 -21.61 -30.06 33.71
C MET A 262 -20.55 -31.07 34.11
N ALA A 263 -19.32 -30.62 34.42
CA ALA A 263 -18.25 -31.47 34.89
C ALA A 263 -18.33 -31.80 36.39
N GLY A 264 -19.37 -31.31 37.09
CA GLY A 264 -19.59 -31.56 38.51
C GLY A 264 -18.46 -31.06 39.40
N LEU A 265 -17.78 -29.98 39.00
CA LEU A 265 -16.57 -29.47 39.68
C LEU A 265 -16.87 -28.72 40.98
N GLY A 266 -18.14 -28.40 41.26
CA GLY A 266 -18.56 -27.67 42.46
C GLY A 266 -18.00 -28.28 43.77
N GLY A 267 -18.12 -29.60 43.93
CA GLY A 267 -17.58 -30.28 45.12
C GLY A 267 -16.05 -30.28 45.19
N LYS A 268 -15.35 -30.29 44.04
CA LYS A 268 -13.87 -30.20 44.01
C LYS A 268 -13.37 -28.80 44.29
N ILE A 269 -14.14 -27.78 43.91
CA ILE A 269 -13.86 -26.38 44.22
C ILE A 269 -14.04 -26.14 45.73
N GLU A 270 -15.08 -26.70 46.34
CA GLU A 270 -15.27 -26.67 47.80
C GLU A 270 -14.18 -27.46 48.54
N GLU A 271 -13.75 -28.61 48.01
CA GLU A 271 -12.61 -29.37 48.53
C GLU A 271 -11.31 -28.57 48.48
N LEU A 272 -11.06 -27.86 47.37
CA LEU A 272 -9.90 -26.97 47.21
C LEU A 272 -9.95 -25.82 48.22
N GLN A 273 -11.10 -25.16 48.38
CA GLN A 273 -11.29 -24.09 49.37
C GLN A 273 -11.07 -24.59 50.80
N SER A 274 -11.56 -25.78 51.13
CA SER A 274 -11.39 -26.38 52.46
C SER A 274 -9.93 -26.73 52.75
N LYS A 275 -9.20 -27.26 51.76
CA LYS A 275 -7.76 -27.57 51.87
C LYS A 275 -6.90 -26.32 52.01
N MET A 276 -7.30 -25.21 51.38
CA MET A 276 -6.62 -23.93 51.53
C MET A 276 -6.86 -23.27 52.89
N ALA A 277 -7.96 -23.60 53.57
CA ALA A 277 -8.33 -23.07 54.88
C ALA A 277 -7.81 -23.91 56.07
N ALA A 278 -7.20 -25.07 55.82
CA ALA A 278 -6.72 -25.96 56.87
C ALA A 278 -5.34 -25.53 57.42
N ASP A 279 -5.18 -25.59 58.74
CA ASP A 279 -3.88 -25.41 59.40
C ASP A 279 -2.99 -26.65 59.13
N GLY A 280 -2.06 -26.49 58.18
CA GLY A 280 -1.20 -27.58 57.68
C GLY A 280 -1.34 -27.81 56.17
N LEU A 281 -1.21 -26.73 55.38
CA LEU A 281 -1.38 -26.74 53.93
C LEU A 281 -0.46 -27.77 53.24
N ASN A 282 -1.03 -28.82 52.68
CA ASN A 282 -0.30 -29.74 51.81
C ASN A 282 -0.32 -29.21 50.36
N VAL A 283 0.67 -28.39 50.03
CA VAL A 283 0.81 -27.71 48.72
C VAL A 283 0.68 -28.68 47.54
N LYS A 284 1.25 -29.89 47.63
CA LYS A 284 1.21 -30.88 46.55
C LYS A 284 -0.20 -31.42 46.28
N GLU A 285 -1.02 -31.54 47.32
CA GLU A 285 -2.41 -31.98 47.17
C GLU A 285 -3.31 -30.86 46.65
N VAL A 286 -3.04 -29.61 47.03
CA VAL A 286 -3.71 -28.42 46.49
C VAL A 286 -3.43 -28.28 45.00
N GLU A 287 -2.14 -28.36 44.59
CA GLU A 287 -1.74 -28.31 43.18
C GLU A 287 -2.38 -29.42 42.34
N LYS A 288 -2.51 -30.63 42.90
CA LYS A 288 -3.15 -31.76 42.20
C LYS A 288 -4.64 -31.52 41.95
N VAL A 289 -5.37 -31.02 42.95
CA VAL A 289 -6.81 -30.71 42.82
C VAL A 289 -7.00 -29.52 41.88
N GLU A 290 -6.13 -28.51 41.96
CA GLU A 290 -6.14 -27.35 41.06
C GLU A 290 -5.90 -27.77 39.60
N ALA A 291 -4.92 -28.65 39.35
CA ALA A 291 -4.62 -29.15 38.01
C ALA A 291 -5.82 -29.92 37.42
N GLU A 292 -6.48 -30.77 38.23
CA GLU A 292 -7.63 -31.54 37.77
C GLU A 292 -8.85 -30.66 37.45
N ILE A 293 -9.06 -29.58 38.21
CA ILE A 293 -10.11 -28.59 37.95
C ILE A 293 -9.80 -27.83 36.65
N LYS A 294 -8.55 -27.37 36.47
CA LYS A 294 -8.13 -26.65 35.26
C LYS A 294 -8.26 -27.50 34.01
N GLU A 295 -7.83 -28.76 34.06
CA GLU A 295 -7.91 -29.69 32.92
C GLU A 295 -9.36 -29.86 32.43
N LYS A 296 -10.29 -30.11 33.37
CA LYS A 296 -11.71 -30.29 33.05
C LYS A 296 -12.40 -29.03 32.53
N ILE A 297 -11.99 -27.85 33.02
CA ILE A 297 -12.47 -26.58 32.48
C ILE A 297 -11.93 -26.35 31.06
N VAL A 298 -10.66 -26.67 30.80
CA VAL A 298 -10.06 -26.57 29.47
C VAL A 298 -10.79 -27.49 28.49
N GLU A 299 -11.05 -28.73 28.85
CA GLU A 299 -11.79 -29.69 28.00
C GLU A 299 -13.20 -29.18 27.66
N ALA A 300 -13.93 -28.63 28.65
CA ALA A 300 -15.24 -28.05 28.43
C ALA A 300 -15.20 -26.80 27.51
N LEU A 301 -14.18 -25.95 27.66
CA LEU A 301 -14.00 -24.77 26.82
C LEU A 301 -13.58 -25.12 25.38
N GLU A 302 -12.76 -26.16 25.19
CA GLU A 302 -12.40 -26.64 23.86
C GLU A 302 -13.61 -27.19 23.09
N ALA A 303 -14.53 -27.87 23.80
CA ALA A 303 -15.78 -28.36 23.21
C ALA A 303 -16.80 -27.27 22.84
N SER A 304 -16.64 -26.05 23.36
CA SER A 304 -17.62 -24.95 23.19
C SER A 304 -17.46 -24.11 21.92
N GLY A 305 -16.38 -24.29 21.16
CA GLY A 305 -16.10 -23.48 19.97
C GLY A 305 -15.70 -22.02 20.23
N LEU A 306 -15.51 -21.62 21.50
CA LEU A 306 -15.05 -20.26 21.86
C LEU A 306 -13.73 -19.87 21.18
N LYS A 307 -12.85 -20.85 20.95
CA LYS A 307 -11.58 -20.67 20.24
C LYS A 307 -11.78 -20.12 18.82
N GLU A 308 -12.78 -20.61 18.10
CA GLU A 308 -13.08 -20.15 16.74
C GLU A 308 -13.62 -18.72 16.74
N LYS A 309 -14.44 -18.37 17.74
CA LYS A 309 -14.96 -17.01 17.92
C LYS A 309 -13.87 -15.99 18.26
N VAL A 310 -12.90 -16.37 19.11
CA VAL A 310 -11.71 -15.55 19.41
C VAL A 310 -10.91 -15.30 18.12
N GLU A 311 -10.70 -16.33 17.32
CA GLU A 311 -9.90 -16.20 16.09
C GLU A 311 -10.63 -15.38 15.01
N SER A 312 -11.95 -15.53 14.89
CA SER A 312 -12.79 -14.70 14.03
C SER A 312 -12.71 -13.21 14.42
N LEU A 313 -12.77 -12.89 15.71
CA LEU A 313 -12.62 -11.50 16.18
C LEU A 313 -11.21 -10.94 15.98
N ARG A 314 -10.17 -11.78 16.07
CA ARG A 314 -8.80 -11.36 15.73
C ARG A 314 -8.69 -10.98 14.26
N MET A 315 -9.31 -11.75 13.37
CA MET A 315 -9.36 -11.47 11.94
C MET A 315 -10.16 -10.19 11.64
N GLU A 316 -11.32 -10.00 12.29
CA GLU A 316 -12.11 -8.76 12.16
C GLU A 316 -11.33 -7.53 12.66
N LEU A 317 -10.62 -7.66 13.79
CA LEU A 317 -9.80 -6.58 14.33
C LEU A 317 -8.66 -6.23 13.35
N ALA A 318 -7.96 -7.23 12.81
CA ALA A 318 -6.91 -7.03 11.82
C ALA A 318 -7.44 -6.35 10.54
N ALA A 319 -8.61 -6.76 10.06
CA ALA A 319 -9.27 -6.15 8.90
C ALA A 319 -9.68 -4.69 9.18
N SER A 320 -10.23 -4.39 10.36
CA SER A 320 -10.61 -3.03 10.74
C SER A 320 -9.42 -2.07 10.86
N MET A 321 -8.27 -2.59 11.32
CA MET A 321 -7.02 -1.85 11.41
C MET A 321 -6.37 -1.63 10.04
N ALA A 322 -6.60 -2.54 9.08
CA ALA A 322 -6.18 -2.36 7.69
C ALA A 322 -7.06 -1.32 6.96
N ALA A 323 -8.38 -1.36 7.15
CA ALA A 323 -9.32 -0.41 6.53
C ALA A 323 -9.13 1.04 7.03
N THR A 324 -8.77 1.23 8.29
CA THR A 324 -8.44 2.56 8.84
C THR A 324 -7.11 3.12 8.31
N ALA A 325 -6.19 2.27 7.86
CA ALA A 325 -4.96 2.72 7.20
C ALA A 325 -5.22 3.25 5.77
N GLU A 326 -6.25 2.76 5.08
CA GLU A 326 -6.65 3.24 3.75
C GLU A 326 -7.39 4.58 3.82
N GLY A 327 -8.18 4.82 4.88
CA GLY A 327 -8.90 6.09 5.09
C GLY A 327 -8.03 7.32 5.37
N MET A 328 -6.77 7.13 5.77
CA MET A 328 -5.82 8.24 6.00
C MET A 328 -5.04 8.68 4.73
N VAL A 329 -5.19 7.99 3.60
CA VAL A 329 -4.51 8.34 2.34
C VAL A 329 -5.25 9.46 1.58
N GLY A 330 -6.46 9.82 2.00
CA GLY A 330 -7.30 10.83 1.34
C GLY A 330 -7.43 12.16 2.08
N VAL A 331 -6.33 12.87 2.33
CA VAL A 331 -6.38 14.35 2.40
C VAL A 331 -5.33 14.89 1.46
N ASP A 332 -5.70 14.83 0.18
CA ASP A 332 -5.13 15.56 -0.92
C ASP A 332 -5.17 17.07 -0.60
N ASN A 333 -4.02 17.65 -0.25
CA ASN A 333 -3.85 19.10 -0.33
C ASN A 333 -3.44 19.45 -1.77
N GLY A 334 -4.41 19.35 -2.66
CA GLY A 334 -4.41 20.06 -3.94
C GLY A 334 -4.39 21.56 -3.65
N ARG A 335 -3.23 22.19 -3.87
CA ARG A 335 -3.16 23.64 -4.10
C ARG A 335 -3.24 23.88 -5.60
N ILE A 336 -4.34 24.53 -5.99
CA ILE A 336 -4.52 25.24 -7.28
C ILE A 336 -3.43 26.30 -7.42
#